data_AF-A0A5K7ZYS3-F1
#
_entry.id   AF-A0A5K7ZYS3-F1
#
_cell.length_a   1.000
_cell.length_b   1.000
_cell.length_c   1.000
_cell.angle_alpha   90.00
_cell.angle_beta   90.00
_cell.angle_gamma   90.00
#
_symmetry.space_group_name_H-M   'P 1'
#
loop_
_entity.id
_entity.type
_entity.pdbx_description
1 polymer ?
#
loop_
_entity_poly.entity_id
_entity_poly.type
_entity_poly.pdbx_seq_one_letter_code
_entity_poly.pdbx_strand_id
1 'polypeptide(L)'
;MHCPKCNYEQADDNSECLSCGIVFAKWQKRQAQPPPMAKSASDDDEEPQPGLVGALLFHLPAEVNPVSWGLRALLLAVMVLWGMKFVFASIDSDAAMNSFWHLVNLPFHEAGHIFFRPFGRLITSAGGSLMQVLMPAICLVVFLIKTRDPFAGAFALWWMGQNFIDLAPYINDARSLSLPLLGGNVGKHSPYGFHDWEFILRETGLIRLDHAIARLSHGVGAMLMITAVVWGGVLLARQYRRMRQQYREDC
;
A
#
# COMPACT_ATOMS: atom_id res chain seq x y z
N MET A 1 47.74 -46.55 -8.34
CA MET A 1 46.56 -46.02 -9.06
C MET A 1 46.77 -44.56 -9.43
N HIS A 2 46.17 -44.11 -10.53
CA HIS A 2 46.13 -42.69 -10.91
C HIS A 2 44.81 -42.06 -10.47
N CYS A 3 44.88 -40.86 -9.89
CA CYS A 3 43.69 -40.10 -9.51
C CYS A 3 42.90 -39.67 -10.75
N PRO A 4 41.61 -39.99 -10.88
CA PRO A 4 40.85 -39.65 -12.08
C PRO A 4 40.46 -38.16 -12.20
N LYS A 5 40.73 -37.33 -11.18
CA LYS A 5 40.52 -35.88 -11.23
C LYS A 5 41.80 -35.10 -11.60
N CYS A 6 42.95 -35.48 -11.06
CA CYS A 6 44.21 -34.72 -11.24
C CYS A 6 45.37 -35.54 -11.83
N ASN A 7 45.14 -36.82 -12.16
CA ASN A 7 46.11 -37.75 -12.72
C ASN A 7 47.36 -38.02 -11.87
N TYR A 8 47.33 -37.68 -10.58
CA TYR A 8 48.42 -37.96 -9.64
C TYR A 8 48.57 -39.45 -9.36
N GLU A 9 49.80 -39.97 -9.41
CA GLU A 9 50.14 -41.37 -9.12
C GLU A 9 50.32 -41.59 -7.61
N GLN A 10 49.62 -42.59 -7.06
CA GLN A 10 49.69 -42.95 -5.64
C GLN A 10 49.42 -44.44 -5.42
N ALA A 11 49.69 -44.93 -4.21
CA ALA A 11 49.43 -46.33 -3.83
C ALA A 11 47.92 -46.65 -3.80
N ASP A 12 47.59 -47.92 -4.07
CA ASP A 12 46.21 -48.42 -4.27
C ASP A 12 45.39 -48.55 -2.97
N ASP A 13 46.03 -48.41 -1.82
CA ASP A 13 45.43 -48.50 -0.48
C ASP A 13 44.76 -47.18 -0.01
N ASN A 14 44.98 -46.08 -0.73
CA ASN A 14 44.48 -44.78 -0.32
C ASN A 14 42.99 -44.61 -0.62
N SER A 15 42.21 -44.26 0.40
CA SER A 15 40.78 -43.94 0.26
C SER A 15 40.51 -42.54 -0.31
N GLU A 16 41.53 -41.68 -0.32
CA GLU A 16 41.51 -40.33 -0.86
C GLU A 16 42.78 -39.99 -1.64
N CYS A 17 42.69 -39.00 -2.53
CA CYS A 17 43.86 -38.55 -3.28
C CYS A 17 44.71 -37.58 -2.46
N LEU A 18 45.99 -37.92 -2.24
CA LEU A 18 46.94 -37.10 -1.47
C LEU A 18 47.23 -35.72 -2.09
N SER A 19 46.97 -35.53 -3.39
CA SER A 19 47.23 -34.28 -4.10
C SER A 19 46.01 -33.34 -4.15
N CYS A 20 44.81 -33.87 -4.42
CA CYS A 20 43.62 -33.04 -4.66
C CYS A 20 42.45 -33.30 -3.70
N GLY A 21 42.61 -34.23 -2.76
CA GLY A 21 41.65 -34.49 -1.68
C GLY A 21 40.33 -35.12 -2.12
N ILE A 22 40.24 -35.72 -3.31
CA ILE A 22 39.02 -36.45 -3.68
C ILE A 22 38.94 -37.78 -2.93
N VAL A 23 37.75 -38.11 -2.45
CA VAL A 23 37.45 -39.43 -1.89
C VAL A 23 36.93 -40.33 -3.00
N PHE A 24 37.64 -41.41 -3.33
CA PHE A 24 37.34 -42.22 -4.53
C PHE A 24 35.94 -42.84 -4.51
N ALA A 25 35.49 -43.32 -3.33
CA ALA A 25 34.15 -43.88 -3.16
C ALA A 25 33.03 -42.85 -3.47
N LYS A 26 33.20 -41.59 -3.05
CA LYS A 26 32.23 -40.52 -3.34
C LYS A 26 32.26 -40.12 -4.81
N TRP A 27 33.45 -40.09 -5.41
CA TRP A 27 33.63 -39.71 -6.80
C TRP A 27 32.99 -40.74 -7.76
N GLN A 28 33.22 -42.04 -7.51
CA GLN A 28 32.58 -43.12 -8.28
C GLN A 28 31.05 -43.11 -8.14
N LYS A 29 30.52 -42.92 -6.92
CA LYS A 29 29.08 -42.83 -6.68
C LYS A 29 28.43 -41.66 -7.45
N ARG A 30 29.15 -40.55 -7.62
CA ARG A 30 28.69 -39.38 -8.38
C ARG A 30 28.75 -39.57 -9.89
N GLN A 31 29.67 -40.41 -10.39
CA GLN A 31 29.72 -40.78 -11.81
C GLN A 31 28.68 -41.84 -12.17
N ALA A 32 28.37 -42.75 -11.25
CA ALA A 32 27.34 -43.76 -11.44
C ALA A 32 25.91 -43.21 -11.34
N GLN A 33 25.75 -41.99 -10.83
CA GLN A 33 24.47 -41.28 -10.88
C GLN A 33 24.29 -40.71 -12.29
N PRO A 34 23.23 -41.10 -13.01
CA PRO A 34 22.89 -40.40 -14.25
C PRO A 34 22.73 -38.91 -13.92
N PRO A 35 23.20 -38.00 -14.81
CA PRO A 35 22.92 -36.58 -14.63
C PRO A 35 21.42 -36.43 -14.38
N PRO A 36 20.98 -35.62 -13.39
CA PRO A 36 19.57 -35.37 -13.20
C PRO A 36 19.03 -35.00 -14.57
N MET A 37 18.07 -35.80 -15.08
CA MET A 37 17.42 -35.52 -16.36
C MET A 37 17.11 -34.05 -16.33
N ALA A 38 17.80 -33.29 -17.17
CA ALA A 38 17.41 -31.94 -17.46
C ALA A 38 15.95 -32.08 -17.85
N LYS A 39 15.04 -31.60 -16.99
CA LYS A 39 13.68 -31.33 -17.41
C LYS A 39 13.89 -30.49 -18.65
N SER A 40 13.57 -31.08 -19.81
CA SER A 40 13.43 -30.32 -21.03
C SER A 40 12.58 -29.13 -20.62
N ALA A 41 13.19 -27.94 -20.64
CA ALA A 41 12.47 -26.70 -20.50
C ALA A 41 11.41 -26.77 -21.61
N SER A 42 10.18 -27.10 -21.21
CA SER A 42 9.03 -26.53 -21.88
C SER A 42 9.24 -25.02 -21.86
N ASP A 43 8.80 -24.37 -22.94
CA ASP A 43 8.68 -22.92 -23.06
C ASP A 43 7.79 -22.37 -21.92
N ASP A 44 8.31 -22.37 -20.70
CA ASP A 44 7.69 -21.78 -19.53
C ASP A 44 8.10 -20.32 -19.56
N ASP A 45 7.18 -19.49 -20.07
CA ASP A 45 7.05 -18.05 -19.86
C ASP A 45 8.06 -17.49 -18.86
N GLU A 46 9.16 -16.93 -19.37
CA GLU A 46 10.13 -16.19 -18.56
C GLU A 46 9.41 -14.93 -18.04
N GLU A 47 8.69 -15.05 -16.92
CA GLU A 47 8.02 -13.92 -16.29
C GLU A 47 9.06 -12.82 -16.06
N PRO A 48 8.91 -11.62 -16.67
CA PRO A 48 9.91 -10.58 -16.56
C PRO A 48 10.15 -10.27 -15.09
N GLN A 49 11.40 -10.44 -14.63
CA GLN A 49 11.75 -10.21 -13.24
C GLN A 49 11.26 -8.82 -12.84
N PRO A 50 10.40 -8.71 -11.82
CA PRO A 50 9.79 -7.45 -11.50
C PRO A 50 10.90 -6.47 -11.12
N GLY A 51 10.97 -5.34 -11.83
CA GLY A 51 11.86 -4.24 -11.44
C GLY A 51 11.59 -3.82 -9.99
N LEU A 52 12.49 -3.05 -9.39
CA LEU A 52 12.45 -2.68 -7.96
C LEU A 52 11.05 -2.25 -7.46
N VAL A 53 10.32 -1.46 -8.27
CA VAL A 53 8.96 -1.00 -7.98
C VAL A 53 7.94 -2.15 -8.00
N GLY A 54 8.04 -3.04 -8.99
CA GLY A 54 7.16 -4.21 -9.07
C GLY A 54 7.37 -5.16 -7.89
N ALA A 55 8.63 -5.37 -7.48
CA ALA A 55 8.97 -6.19 -6.31
C ALA A 55 8.40 -5.59 -5.01
N LEU A 56 8.37 -4.26 -4.90
CA LEU A 56 7.80 -3.55 -3.76
C LEU A 56 6.27 -3.61 -3.75
N LEU A 57 5.61 -3.30 -4.87
CA LEU A 57 4.15 -3.19 -4.96
C LEU A 57 3.43 -4.55 -4.97
N PHE A 58 4.13 -5.61 -5.38
CA PHE A 58 3.56 -6.94 -5.49
C PHE A 58 4.36 -7.98 -4.70
N HIS A 59 4.99 -7.56 -3.60
CA HIS A 59 5.62 -8.50 -2.68
C HIS A 59 4.61 -9.54 -2.16
N LEU A 60 4.96 -10.82 -2.27
CA LEU A 60 4.19 -11.93 -1.72
C LEU A 60 5.02 -12.61 -0.62
N PRO A 61 4.40 -12.96 0.53
CA PRO A 61 5.07 -13.77 1.54
C PRO A 61 5.34 -15.20 1.00
N ALA A 62 6.40 -15.84 1.49
CA ALA A 62 6.80 -17.18 1.06
C ALA A 62 5.70 -18.22 1.31
N GLU A 63 5.03 -18.09 2.45
CA GLU A 63 3.89 -18.90 2.89
C GLU A 63 2.67 -18.02 3.11
N VAL A 64 1.49 -18.52 2.72
CA VAL A 64 0.22 -17.81 2.88
C VAL A 64 -0.66 -18.58 3.84
N ASN A 65 -0.90 -18.02 5.02
CA ASN A 65 -1.85 -18.60 5.98
C ASN A 65 -3.31 -18.36 5.49
N PRO A 66 -4.14 -19.40 5.37
CA PRO A 66 -5.54 -19.27 4.93
C PRO A 66 -6.37 -18.30 5.79
N VAL A 67 -6.12 -18.25 7.10
CA VAL A 67 -6.85 -17.37 8.03
C VAL A 67 -6.49 -15.91 7.76
N SER A 68 -5.21 -15.58 7.60
CA SER A 68 -4.78 -14.20 7.31
C SER A 68 -5.26 -13.76 5.92
N TRP A 69 -5.25 -14.65 4.94
CA TRP A 69 -5.84 -14.40 3.62
C TRP A 69 -7.34 -14.11 3.72
N GLY A 70 -8.09 -14.94 4.48
CA GLY A 70 -9.53 -14.75 4.69
C GLY A 70 -9.87 -13.41 5.36
N LEU A 71 -9.09 -13.01 6.38
CA LEU A 71 -9.25 -11.70 7.03
C LEU A 71 -8.96 -10.53 6.08
N ARG A 72 -7.94 -10.66 5.22
CA ARG A 72 -7.65 -9.65 4.20
C ARG A 72 -8.74 -9.58 3.13
N ALA A 73 -9.31 -10.71 2.72
CA ALA A 73 -10.45 -10.75 1.82
C ALA A 73 -11.69 -10.07 2.42
N LEU A 74 -11.96 -10.30 3.71
CA LEU A 74 -13.00 -9.60 4.46
C LEU A 74 -12.74 -8.08 4.50
N LEU A 75 -11.50 -7.66 4.80
CA LEU A 75 -11.15 -6.24 4.81
C LEU A 75 -11.35 -5.60 3.43
N LEU A 76 -10.94 -6.29 2.35
CA LEU A 76 -11.16 -5.79 0.99
C LEU A 76 -12.65 -5.63 0.68
N ALA A 77 -13.50 -6.57 1.10
CA ALA A 77 -14.94 -6.45 0.95
C ALA A 77 -15.50 -5.23 1.70
N VAL A 78 -15.03 -4.98 2.93
CA VAL A 78 -15.37 -3.76 3.69
C VAL A 78 -14.92 -2.50 2.96
N MET A 79 -13.69 -2.47 2.44
CA MET A 79 -13.15 -1.34 1.65
C MET A 79 -14.00 -1.06 0.39
N VAL A 80 -14.49 -2.11 -0.27
CA VAL A 80 -15.38 -1.99 -1.44
C VAL A 80 -16.73 -1.40 -1.03
N LEU A 81 -17.41 -2.03 -0.07
CA LEU A 81 -18.75 -1.62 0.36
C LEU A 81 -18.75 -0.19 0.91
N TRP A 82 -17.79 0.11 1.78
CA TRP A 82 -17.68 1.43 2.38
C TRP A 82 -17.15 2.46 1.39
N GLY A 83 -16.22 2.07 0.52
CA GLY A 83 -15.70 2.93 -0.54
C GLY A 83 -16.79 3.35 -1.52
N MET A 84 -17.67 2.44 -1.92
CA MET A 84 -18.84 2.77 -2.74
C MET A 84 -19.73 3.81 -2.05
N LYS A 85 -20.01 3.63 -0.75
CA LYS A 85 -20.81 4.61 0.01
C LYS A 85 -20.20 6.02 -0.04
N PHE A 86 -18.88 6.15 0.06
CA PHE A 86 -18.20 7.44 -0.04
C PHE A 86 -18.15 8.00 -1.46
N VAL A 87 -17.79 7.16 -2.45
CA VAL A 87 -17.64 7.58 -3.84
C VAL A 87 -18.97 8.01 -4.48
N PHE A 88 -20.08 7.41 -4.05
CA PHE A 88 -21.41 7.78 -4.53
C PHE A 88 -22.15 8.78 -3.61
N ALA A 89 -21.54 9.20 -2.51
CA ALA A 89 -22.11 10.26 -1.69
C ALA A 89 -22.07 11.59 -2.45
N SER A 90 -23.13 12.39 -2.31
CA SER A 90 -23.09 13.77 -2.81
C SER A 90 -22.13 14.60 -1.97
N ILE A 91 -21.37 15.49 -2.62
CA ILE A 91 -20.53 16.48 -1.93
C ILE A 91 -21.39 17.41 -1.05
N ASP A 92 -22.64 17.65 -1.45
CA ASP A 92 -23.58 18.48 -0.70
C ASP A 92 -24.22 17.73 0.48
N SER A 93 -23.93 16.44 0.64
CA SER A 93 -24.40 15.66 1.78
C SER A 93 -23.34 15.64 2.88
N ASP A 94 -23.78 15.79 4.14
CA ASP A 94 -22.89 15.66 5.30
C ASP A 94 -22.46 14.19 5.56
N ALA A 95 -22.68 13.28 4.61
CA ALA A 95 -22.47 11.84 4.79
C ALA A 95 -21.00 11.48 5.03
N ALA A 96 -20.07 12.20 4.42
CA ALA A 96 -18.63 12.00 4.63
C ALA A 96 -18.22 12.52 6.03
N MET A 97 -18.57 13.78 6.34
CA MET A 97 -18.22 14.44 7.61
C MET A 97 -18.91 13.82 8.83
N ASN A 98 -20.12 13.29 8.69
CA ASN A 98 -20.81 12.57 9.77
C ASN A 98 -20.43 11.08 9.84
N SER A 99 -19.47 10.63 9.03
CA SER A 99 -19.03 9.24 9.06
C SER A 99 -18.15 8.98 10.28
N PHE A 100 -18.18 7.75 10.79
CA PHE A 100 -17.22 7.31 11.81
C PHE A 100 -15.77 7.53 11.38
N TRP A 101 -15.48 7.45 10.07
CA TRP A 101 -14.13 7.60 9.56
C TRP A 101 -13.63 9.05 9.62
N HIS A 102 -14.52 10.04 9.50
CA HIS A 102 -14.17 11.44 9.75
C HIS A 102 -13.60 11.64 11.16
N LEU A 103 -14.20 10.99 12.18
CA LEU A 103 -13.70 11.05 13.56
C LEU A 103 -12.30 10.46 13.73
N VAL A 104 -11.90 9.51 12.88
CA VAL A 104 -10.54 8.95 12.85
C VAL A 104 -9.56 9.94 12.23
N ASN A 105 -9.98 10.70 11.23
CA ASN A 105 -9.15 11.68 10.53
C ASN A 105 -8.95 12.97 11.34
N LEU A 106 -9.96 13.36 12.10
CA LEU A 106 -10.02 14.64 12.80
C LEU A 106 -8.81 14.92 13.72
N PRO A 107 -8.30 13.97 14.53
CA PRO A 107 -7.10 14.21 15.33
C PRO A 107 -5.87 14.58 14.49
N PHE A 108 -5.73 14.00 13.29
CA PHE A 108 -4.64 14.34 12.38
C PHE A 108 -4.84 15.72 11.77
N HIS A 109 -6.09 16.10 11.49
CA HIS A 109 -6.44 17.46 11.06
C HIS A 109 -6.04 18.50 12.11
N GLU A 110 -6.49 18.32 13.36
CA GLU A 110 -6.18 19.26 14.43
C GLU A 110 -4.68 19.31 14.74
N ALA A 111 -4.00 18.17 14.74
CA ALA A 111 -2.56 18.10 14.90
C ALA A 111 -1.80 18.81 13.76
N GLY A 112 -2.37 18.82 12.56
CA GLY A 112 -1.83 19.54 11.42
C GLY A 112 -1.71 21.03 11.66
N HIS A 113 -2.75 21.67 12.20
CA HIS A 113 -2.68 23.09 12.55
C HIS A 113 -1.55 23.39 13.54
N ILE A 114 -1.37 22.53 14.55
CA ILE A 114 -0.30 22.69 15.55
C ILE A 114 1.07 22.54 14.90
N PHE A 115 1.26 21.49 14.10
CA PHE A 115 2.53 21.17 13.47
C PHE A 115 2.97 22.25 12.47
N PHE A 116 2.01 22.79 11.70
CA PHE A 116 2.30 23.78 10.66
C PHE A 116 2.25 25.23 11.14
N ARG A 117 1.95 25.47 12.43
CA ARG A 117 1.89 26.80 13.05
C ARG A 117 3.14 27.68 12.82
N PRO A 118 4.38 27.15 12.86
CA PRO A 118 5.58 27.96 12.65
C PRO A 118 5.70 28.58 11.25
N PHE A 119 4.95 28.09 10.26
CA PHE A 119 5.07 28.49 8.86
C PHE A 119 4.09 29.59 8.45
N GLY A 120 3.46 30.27 9.43
CA GLY A 120 2.53 31.36 9.19
C GLY A 120 1.09 30.91 8.95
N ARG A 121 0.15 31.86 8.95
CA ARG A 121 -1.30 31.58 9.02
C ARG A 121 -1.83 30.74 7.86
N LEU A 122 -1.42 31.02 6.63
CA LEU A 122 -1.90 30.31 5.45
C LEU A 122 -1.53 28.82 5.51
N ILE A 123 -0.27 28.53 5.82
CA ILE A 123 0.23 27.16 5.93
C ILE A 123 -0.33 26.47 7.18
N THR A 124 -0.55 27.21 8.27
CA THR A 124 -1.22 26.69 9.48
C THR A 124 -2.63 26.20 9.16
N SER A 125 -3.41 27.01 8.45
CA SER A 125 -4.80 26.67 8.07
C SER A 125 -4.85 25.52 7.06
N ALA A 126 -3.97 25.52 6.06
CA ALA A 126 -3.79 24.37 5.17
C ALA A 126 -3.30 23.12 5.90
N GLY A 127 -2.58 23.31 7.01
CA GLY A 127 -1.92 22.28 7.80
C GLY A 127 -2.84 21.17 8.25
N GLY A 128 -4.09 21.47 8.59
CA GLY A 128 -5.05 20.45 9.00
C GLY A 128 -5.36 19.47 7.88
N SER A 129 -5.79 19.99 6.73
CA SER A 129 -6.05 19.18 5.53
C SER A 129 -4.78 18.46 5.03
N LEU A 130 -3.61 19.11 5.11
CA LEU A 130 -2.33 18.51 4.70
C LEU A 130 -1.95 17.33 5.58
N MET A 131 -1.99 17.47 6.91
CA MET A 131 -1.62 16.39 7.83
C MET A 131 -2.60 15.22 7.76
N GLN A 132 -3.89 15.53 7.59
CA GLN A 132 -4.95 14.55 7.38
C GLN A 132 -4.66 13.62 6.17
N VAL A 133 -4.13 14.16 5.06
CA VAL A 133 -3.73 13.35 3.88
C VAL A 133 -2.31 12.77 4.03
N LEU A 134 -1.41 13.48 4.69
CA LEU A 134 -0.01 13.07 4.84
C LEU A 134 0.13 11.82 5.71
N MET A 135 -0.68 11.68 6.76
CA MET A 135 -0.61 10.53 7.65
C MET A 135 -0.83 9.18 6.93
N PRO A 136 -1.92 8.95 6.17
CA PRO A 136 -2.07 7.73 5.40
C PRO A 136 -1.00 7.56 4.32
N ALA A 137 -0.49 8.65 3.73
CA ALA A 137 0.63 8.58 2.79
C ALA A 137 1.92 8.05 3.46
N ILE A 138 2.21 8.48 4.68
CA ILE A 138 3.33 7.94 5.49
C ILE A 138 3.09 6.45 5.77
N CYS A 139 1.88 6.06 6.19
CA CYS A 139 1.53 4.66 6.41
C CYS A 139 1.74 3.81 5.14
N LEU A 140 1.31 4.29 3.97
CA LEU A 140 1.54 3.63 2.68
C LEU A 140 3.03 3.37 2.43
N VAL A 141 3.87 4.39 2.59
CA VAL A 141 5.32 4.28 2.39
C VAL A 141 5.95 3.30 3.39
N VAL A 142 5.57 3.38 4.67
CA VAL A 142 6.07 2.48 5.72
C VAL A 142 5.66 1.04 5.45
N PHE A 143 4.40 0.79 5.08
CA PHE A 143 3.93 -0.56 4.79
C PHE A 143 4.63 -1.17 3.58
N LEU A 144 4.92 -0.37 2.55
CA LEU A 144 5.64 -0.84 1.38
C LEU A 144 7.13 -1.10 1.64
N ILE A 145 7.82 -0.17 2.28
CA ILE A 145 9.29 -0.22 2.40
C ILE A 145 9.75 -1.00 3.63
N LYS A 146 9.14 -0.76 4.78
CA LYS A 146 9.58 -1.31 6.07
C LYS A 146 8.87 -2.61 6.41
N THR A 147 7.54 -2.62 6.33
CA THR A 147 6.74 -3.81 6.66
C THR A 147 6.74 -4.82 5.53
N ARG A 148 6.95 -4.37 4.29
CA ARG A 148 6.79 -5.17 3.06
C ARG A 148 5.42 -5.86 3.02
N ASP A 149 4.37 -5.13 3.39
CA ASP A 149 2.98 -5.56 3.27
C ASP A 149 2.24 -4.65 2.26
N PRO A 150 2.23 -5.03 0.97
CA PRO A 150 1.53 -4.24 -0.05
C PRO A 150 0.02 -4.20 0.14
N PHE A 151 -0.57 -5.20 0.82
CA PHE A 151 -2.00 -5.19 1.09
C PHE A 151 -2.35 -4.14 2.14
N ALA A 152 -1.53 -4.01 3.20
CA ALA A 152 -1.63 -2.89 4.14
C ALA A 152 -1.38 -1.54 3.42
N GLY A 153 -0.47 -1.51 2.45
CA GLY A 153 -0.28 -0.38 1.55
C GLY A 153 -1.55 -0.01 0.78
N ALA A 154 -2.25 -0.98 0.18
CA ALA A 154 -3.52 -0.75 -0.50
C ALA A 154 -4.58 -0.16 0.45
N PHE A 155 -4.67 -0.66 1.68
CA PHE A 155 -5.54 -0.07 2.69
C PHE A 155 -5.17 1.40 3.01
N ALA A 156 -3.88 1.70 3.19
CA ALA A 156 -3.42 3.07 3.44
C ALA A 156 -3.70 4.01 2.25
N LEU A 157 -3.60 3.52 1.01
CA LEU A 157 -3.97 4.27 -0.19
C LEU A 157 -5.48 4.54 -0.24
N TRP A 158 -6.30 3.56 0.14
CA TRP A 158 -7.75 3.74 0.26
C TRP A 158 -8.09 4.79 1.33
N TRP A 159 -7.42 4.75 2.48
CA TRP A 159 -7.58 5.74 3.53
C TRP A 159 -7.17 7.14 3.05
N MET A 160 -6.06 7.26 2.33
CA MET A 160 -5.66 8.53 1.70
C MET A 160 -6.74 9.05 0.76
N GLY A 161 -7.31 8.19 -0.09
CA GLY A 161 -8.42 8.56 -0.97
C GLY A 161 -9.67 9.01 -0.22
N GLN A 162 -10.02 8.32 0.87
CA GLN A 162 -11.15 8.72 1.72
C GLN A 162 -10.95 10.14 2.26
N ASN A 163 -9.73 10.52 2.69
CA ASN A 163 -9.46 11.86 3.21
C ASN A 163 -9.73 12.96 2.18
N PHE A 164 -9.46 12.72 0.89
CA PHE A 164 -9.82 13.67 -0.16
C PHE A 164 -11.34 13.81 -0.35
N ILE A 165 -12.10 12.72 -0.22
CA ILE A 165 -13.57 12.76 -0.23
C ILE A 165 -14.09 13.49 1.02
N ASP A 166 -13.51 13.21 2.18
CA ASP A 166 -13.86 13.81 3.47
C ASP A 166 -13.69 15.33 3.49
N LEU A 167 -12.63 15.83 2.84
CA LEU A 167 -12.37 17.26 2.68
C LEU A 167 -13.29 17.94 1.66
N ALA A 168 -13.91 17.21 0.74
CA ALA A 168 -14.65 17.81 -0.37
C ALA A 168 -15.84 18.68 0.09
N PRO A 169 -16.73 18.24 1.00
CA PRO A 169 -17.79 19.09 1.53
C PRO A 169 -17.24 20.33 2.26
N TYR A 170 -16.15 20.16 3.02
CA TYR A 170 -15.50 21.27 3.74
C TYR A 170 -14.94 22.33 2.78
N ILE A 171 -14.33 21.91 1.66
CA ILE A 171 -13.92 22.83 0.58
C ILE A 171 -15.14 23.50 -0.06
N ASN A 172 -16.20 22.72 -0.31
CA ASN A 172 -17.41 23.16 -1.00
C ASN A 172 -18.16 24.26 -0.22
N ASP A 173 -18.06 24.26 1.11
CA ASP A 173 -18.71 25.21 2.01
C ASP A 173 -17.93 26.52 2.22
N ALA A 174 -16.75 26.68 1.60
CA ALA A 174 -15.86 27.82 1.84
C ALA A 174 -16.50 29.20 1.61
N ARG A 175 -17.58 29.30 0.82
CA ARG A 175 -18.36 30.54 0.66
C ARG A 175 -19.67 30.58 1.47
N SER A 176 -20.32 29.44 1.68
CA SER A 176 -21.60 29.34 2.41
C SER A 176 -21.42 29.38 3.92
N LEU A 177 -20.31 28.83 4.43
CA LEU A 177 -19.91 28.81 5.83
C LEU A 177 -21.01 28.26 6.76
N SER A 178 -21.73 27.28 6.25
CA SER A 178 -22.94 26.71 6.83
C SER A 178 -22.69 25.37 7.52
N LEU A 179 -21.58 24.70 7.21
CA LEU A 179 -21.23 23.43 7.85
C LEU A 179 -20.89 23.64 9.32
N PRO A 180 -21.46 22.82 10.23
CA PRO A 180 -21.01 22.74 11.60
C PRO A 180 -19.55 22.28 11.65
N LEU A 181 -18.71 23.08 12.29
CA LEU A 181 -17.29 22.81 12.52
C LEU A 181 -17.09 22.13 13.88
N LEU A 182 -15.85 21.70 14.13
CA LEU A 182 -15.49 21.13 15.43
C LEU A 182 -15.81 22.12 16.56
N GLY A 183 -16.51 21.63 17.59
CA GLY A 183 -17.01 22.46 18.69
C GLY A 183 -18.40 23.06 18.47
N GLY A 184 -19.07 22.77 17.35
CA GLY A 184 -20.48 23.10 17.11
C GLY A 184 -20.75 24.50 16.56
N ASN A 185 -19.70 25.29 16.29
CA ASN A 185 -19.82 26.59 15.63
C ASN A 185 -19.91 26.43 14.11
N VAL A 186 -20.47 27.43 13.43
CA VAL A 186 -20.47 27.50 11.96
C VAL A 186 -19.63 28.69 11.51
N GLY A 187 -18.95 28.56 10.37
CA GLY A 187 -18.04 29.61 9.88
C GLY A 187 -18.72 30.98 9.74
N LYS A 188 -20.00 31.02 9.38
CA LYS A 188 -20.78 32.26 9.19
C LYS A 188 -20.92 33.12 10.43
N HIS A 189 -20.87 32.51 11.62
CA HIS A 189 -21.00 33.19 12.92
C HIS A 189 -19.67 33.28 13.66
N SER A 190 -18.58 32.85 13.02
CA SER A 190 -17.24 32.86 13.59
C SER A 190 -16.38 33.98 12.98
N PRO A 191 -15.28 34.39 13.65
CA PRO A 191 -14.34 35.35 13.09
C PRO A 191 -13.71 34.87 11.78
N TYR A 192 -13.25 35.83 10.97
CA TYR A 192 -12.53 35.53 9.72
C TYR A 192 -11.33 34.62 9.97
N GLY A 193 -11.23 33.56 9.17
CA GLY A 193 -10.17 32.57 9.29
C GLY A 193 -10.42 31.47 10.31
N PHE A 194 -11.64 31.36 10.84
CA PHE A 194 -12.06 30.20 11.63
C PHE A 194 -12.39 28.98 10.75
N HIS A 195 -12.86 29.20 9.51
CA HIS A 195 -13.06 28.14 8.53
C HIS A 195 -11.85 28.08 7.60
N ASP A 196 -11.12 26.97 7.57
CA ASP A 196 -9.82 26.91 6.92
C ASP A 196 -9.90 27.15 5.42
N TRP A 197 -10.81 26.46 4.74
CA TRP A 197 -10.93 26.61 3.30
C TRP A 197 -11.49 27.96 2.86
N GLU A 198 -12.21 28.68 3.74
CA GLU A 198 -12.56 30.08 3.49
C GLU A 198 -11.31 30.93 3.46
N PHE A 199 -10.48 30.80 4.49
CA PHE A 199 -9.23 31.52 4.63
C PHE A 199 -8.28 31.23 3.48
N ILE A 200 -7.99 29.95 3.23
CA ILE A 200 -7.06 29.49 2.20
C ILE A 200 -7.48 30.02 0.83
N LEU A 201 -8.75 29.86 0.46
CA LEU A 201 -9.20 30.25 -0.87
C LEU A 201 -9.33 31.77 -1.02
N ARG A 202 -9.60 32.53 0.05
CA ARG A 202 -9.59 34.00 0.01
C ARG A 202 -8.19 34.55 -0.12
N GLU A 203 -7.26 34.10 0.71
CA GLU A 203 -5.87 34.56 0.71
C GLU A 203 -5.13 34.18 -0.59
N THR A 204 -5.52 33.09 -1.24
CA THR A 204 -4.96 32.68 -2.55
C THR A 204 -5.71 33.28 -3.75
N GLY A 205 -6.82 33.99 -3.53
CA GLY A 205 -7.66 34.54 -4.61
C GLY A 205 -8.48 33.50 -5.38
N LEU A 206 -8.58 32.26 -4.88
CA LEU A 206 -9.25 31.13 -5.53
C LEU A 206 -10.68 30.86 -5.02
N ILE A 207 -11.23 31.73 -4.17
CA ILE A 207 -12.55 31.53 -3.51
C ILE A 207 -13.72 31.24 -4.47
N ARG A 208 -13.66 31.69 -5.72
CA ARG A 208 -14.69 31.40 -6.73
C ARG A 208 -14.61 29.98 -7.31
N LEU A 209 -13.52 29.26 -7.03
CA LEU A 209 -13.28 27.90 -7.49
C LEU A 209 -13.55 26.84 -6.42
N ASP A 210 -14.07 27.21 -5.25
CA ASP A 210 -14.42 26.30 -4.15
C ASP A 210 -15.14 25.03 -4.62
N HIS A 211 -16.24 25.15 -5.38
CA HIS A 211 -16.98 23.98 -5.87
C HIS A 211 -16.16 23.14 -6.88
N ALA A 212 -15.30 23.78 -7.68
CA ALA A 212 -14.45 23.07 -8.63
C ALA A 212 -13.34 22.30 -7.92
N ILE A 213 -12.72 22.91 -6.90
CA ILE A 213 -11.69 22.29 -6.05
C ILE A 213 -12.31 21.16 -5.22
N ALA A 214 -13.52 21.34 -4.69
CA ALA A 214 -14.25 20.29 -3.99
C ALA A 214 -14.51 19.07 -4.88
N ARG A 215 -15.00 19.30 -6.11
CA ARG A 215 -15.19 18.21 -7.09
C ARG A 215 -13.88 17.53 -7.48
N LEU A 216 -12.80 18.29 -7.63
CA LEU A 216 -11.48 17.74 -7.90
C LEU A 216 -11.00 16.86 -6.74
N SER A 217 -11.13 17.35 -5.49
CA SER A 217 -10.79 16.59 -4.28
C SER A 217 -11.58 15.28 -4.24
N HIS A 218 -12.90 15.35 -4.40
CA HIS A 218 -13.75 14.17 -4.44
C HIS A 218 -13.35 13.18 -5.55
N GLY A 219 -13.08 13.68 -6.76
CA GLY A 219 -12.66 12.85 -7.91
C GLY A 219 -11.31 12.17 -7.70
N VAL A 220 -10.32 12.90 -7.15
CA VAL A 220 -9.01 12.34 -6.78
C VAL A 220 -9.19 11.27 -5.71
N GLY A 221 -9.99 11.54 -4.68
CA GLY A 221 -10.27 10.58 -3.62
C GLY A 221 -10.90 9.29 -4.16
N ALA A 222 -11.91 9.42 -5.02
CA ALA A 222 -12.56 8.28 -5.66
C ALA A 222 -11.57 7.45 -6.50
N MET A 223 -10.74 8.11 -7.32
CA MET A 223 -9.71 7.44 -8.12
C MET A 223 -8.73 6.65 -7.23
N LEU A 224 -8.26 7.24 -6.13
CA LEU A 224 -7.34 6.58 -5.20
C LEU A 224 -7.98 5.37 -4.53
N MET A 225 -9.23 5.48 -4.08
CA MET A 225 -9.96 4.38 -3.45
C MET A 225 -10.22 3.22 -4.43
N ILE A 226 -10.60 3.52 -5.67
CA ILE A 226 -10.77 2.50 -6.73
C ILE A 226 -9.44 1.81 -7.01
N THR A 227 -8.36 2.59 -7.17
CA THR A 227 -7.01 2.05 -7.40
C THR A 227 -6.58 1.13 -6.27
N ALA A 228 -6.82 1.53 -5.02
CA ALA A 228 -6.52 0.72 -3.84
C ALA A 228 -7.29 -0.61 -3.81
N VAL A 229 -8.58 -0.58 -4.13
CA VAL A 229 -9.42 -1.79 -4.21
C VAL A 229 -8.93 -2.74 -5.30
N VAL A 230 -8.67 -2.21 -6.51
CA VAL A 230 -8.15 -3.00 -7.63
C VAL A 230 -6.81 -3.64 -7.26
N TRP A 231 -5.89 -2.86 -6.70
CA TRP A 231 -4.58 -3.34 -6.28
C TRP A 231 -4.68 -4.40 -5.17
N GLY A 232 -5.49 -4.18 -4.14
CA GLY A 232 -5.77 -5.16 -3.09
C GLY A 232 -6.36 -6.46 -3.63
N GLY A 233 -7.28 -6.38 -4.60
CA GLY A 233 -7.85 -7.53 -5.28
C GLY A 233 -6.83 -8.34 -6.07
N VAL A 234 -5.94 -7.66 -6.81
CA VAL A 234 -4.82 -8.31 -7.52
C VAL A 234 -3.89 -9.02 -6.54
N LEU A 235 -3.55 -8.39 -5.41
CA LEU A 235 -2.70 -9.00 -4.38
C LEU A 235 -3.34 -10.26 -3.79
N LEU A 236 -4.63 -10.23 -3.44
CA LEU A 236 -5.32 -11.39 -2.91
C LEU A 236 -5.46 -12.52 -3.93
N ALA A 237 -5.69 -12.20 -5.20
CA ALA A 237 -5.74 -13.19 -6.28
C ALA A 237 -4.39 -13.90 -6.45
N ARG A 238 -3.27 -13.15 -6.37
CA ARG A 238 -1.92 -13.73 -6.40
C ARG A 238 -1.65 -14.60 -5.16
N GLN A 239 -2.01 -14.12 -3.97
CA GLN A 239 -1.86 -14.89 -2.73
C GLN A 239 -2.67 -16.20 -2.76
N TYR A 240 -3.88 -16.18 -3.33
CA TYR A 240 -4.71 -17.37 -3.50
C TYR A 240 -4.07 -18.41 -4.43
N ARG A 241 -3.47 -17.97 -5.55
CA ARG A 241 -2.74 -18.86 -6.46
C ARG A 241 -1.56 -19.53 -5.75
N ARG A 242 -0.77 -18.76 -4.98
CA ARG A 242 0.36 -19.27 -4.19
C ARG A 242 -0.09 -20.29 -3.14
N MET A 243 -1.16 -19.98 -2.41
CA MET A 243 -1.74 -20.89 -1.40
C MET A 243 -2.16 -22.23 -2.03
N ARG A 244 -2.80 -22.22 -3.21
CA ARG A 244 -3.17 -23.46 -3.92
C ARG A 244 -1.96 -24.28 -4.37
N GLN A 245 -0.85 -23.64 -4.74
CA GLN A 245 0.38 -24.34 -5.10
C GLN A 245 1.00 -25.00 -3.87
N GLN A 246 1.07 -24.28 -2.74
CA GLN A 246 1.58 -24.81 -1.47
C GLN A 246 0.84 -26.07 -1.03
N TYR A 247 -0.50 -26.05 -1.02
CA TYR A 247 -1.31 -27.24 -0.69
C TYR A 247 -1.07 -28.44 -1.63
N ARG A 248 -0.67 -28.20 -2.88
CA ARG A 248 -0.37 -29.27 -3.84
C ARG A 248 1.02 -29.87 -3.62
N GLU A 249 1.98 -29.07 -3.18
CA GLU A 249 3.35 -29.53 -2.87
C GLU A 249 3.41 -30.30 -1.54
N ASP A 250 2.48 -30.04 -0.62
CA ASP A 250 2.38 -30.71 0.69
C ASP A 250 1.66 -32.09 0.65
N CYS A 251 1.02 -32.46 -0.46
CA CYS A 251 0.27 -33.73 -0.65
C CYS A 251 1.07 -34.74 -1.48
#